data_AF-A0A7X7CTH7-F1
#
_entry.id   AF-A0A7X7CTH7-F1
#
_cell.length_a   1.000
_cell.length_b   1.000
_cell.length_c   1.000
_cell.angle_alpha   90.00
_cell.angle_beta   90.00
_cell.angle_gamma   90.00
#
_symmetry.space_group_name_H-M   'P 1'
#
loop_
_entity.id
_entity.type
_entity.pdbx_description
1 polymer ?
#
loop_
_entity_poly.entity_id
_entity_poly.type
_entity_poly.pdbx_seq_one_letter_code
_entity_poly.pdbx_strand_id
1 'polypeptide(L)' 'PAAEHTAHLLALAVGRKLTVHDLLRMPYYHPTLEEGLRTALRAIGRQLPPCSISDLAGCGSMGAEALE' A
#
# COMPACT_ATOMS: atom_id res chain seq x y z
N PRO A 1 -18.34 8.32 -9.34
CA PRO A 1 -17.30 7.66 -10.15
C PRO A 1 -16.08 7.16 -9.37
N ALA A 2 -15.69 7.81 -8.26
CA ALA A 2 -14.45 7.47 -7.56
C ALA A 2 -14.50 6.13 -6.81
N ALA A 3 -15.48 5.95 -5.90
CA ALA A 3 -15.55 4.78 -5.04
C ALA A 3 -15.86 3.48 -5.80
N GLU A 4 -16.68 3.57 -6.84
CA GLU A 4 -17.01 2.43 -7.72
C GLU A 4 -15.79 1.88 -8.46
N HIS A 5 -14.87 2.74 -8.92
CA HIS A 5 -13.63 2.30 -9.56
C HIS A 5 -12.69 1.63 -8.55
N THR A 6 -12.50 2.23 -7.37
CA THR A 6 -11.72 1.62 -6.29
C THR A 6 -12.28 0.27 -5.86
N ALA A 7 -13.61 0.15 -5.76
CA ALA A 7 -14.27 -1.11 -5.43
C ALA A 7 -14.02 -2.17 -6.51
N HIS A 8 -14.06 -1.80 -7.80
CA HIS A 8 -13.74 -2.70 -8.90
C HIS A 8 -12.28 -3.18 -8.87
N LEU A 9 -11.33 -2.28 -8.61
CA LEU A 9 -9.91 -2.63 -8.47
C LEU A 9 -9.69 -3.60 -7.30
N LEU A 10 -10.35 -3.37 -6.15
CA LEU A 10 -10.29 -4.27 -5.00
C LEU A 10 -10.92 -5.63 -5.31
N ALA A 11 -12.06 -5.66 -6.01
CA ALA A 11 -12.68 -6.91 -6.43
C ALA A 11 -11.76 -7.71 -7.36
N LEU A 12 -11.08 -7.04 -8.30
CA LEU A 12 -10.08 -7.66 -9.17
C LEU A 12 -8.88 -8.20 -8.40
N ALA A 13 -8.38 -7.44 -7.41
CA ALA A 13 -7.28 -7.86 -6.56
C ALA A 13 -7.63 -9.13 -5.76
N VAL A 14 -8.84 -9.17 -5.17
CA VAL A 14 -9.35 -10.33 -4.44
C VAL A 14 -9.52 -11.53 -5.37
N GLY A 15 -10.10 -11.34 -6.55
CA GLY A 15 -10.25 -12.42 -7.56
C GLY A 15 -8.92 -13.00 -8.01
N ARG A 16 -7.86 -12.19 -8.03
CA ARG A 16 -6.49 -12.61 -8.35
C ARG A 16 -5.68 -13.08 -7.14
N LYS A 17 -6.26 -13.09 -5.94
CA LYS A 17 -5.61 -13.48 -4.67
C LYS A 17 -4.33 -12.67 -4.39
N LEU A 18 -4.33 -11.37 -4.72
CA LEU A 18 -3.20 -10.49 -4.42
C LEU A 18 -3.12 -10.23 -2.91
N THR A 19 -1.90 -10.19 -2.39
CA THR A 19 -1.64 -9.80 -1.00
C THR A 19 -1.57 -8.28 -0.86
N VAL A 20 -1.64 -7.79 0.38
CA VAL A 20 -1.41 -6.36 0.68
C VAL A 20 -0.05 -5.89 0.17
N HIS A 21 0.98 -6.73 0.28
CA HIS A 21 2.33 -6.43 -0.20
C HIS A 21 2.38 -6.35 -1.73
N ASP A 22 1.62 -7.19 -2.44
CA ASP A 22 1.54 -7.12 -3.91
C ASP A 22 0.87 -5.81 -4.36
N LEU A 23 -0.23 -5.42 -3.70
CA LEU A 23 -0.92 -4.17 -3.98
C LEU A 23 -0.04 -2.94 -3.71
N LEU A 24 0.73 -2.95 -2.62
CA LEU A 24 1.67 -1.86 -2.31
C LEU A 24 2.83 -1.72 -3.31
N ARG A 25 3.11 -2.77 -4.10
CA ARG A 25 4.11 -2.74 -5.19
C ARG A 25 3.54 -2.20 -6.51
N MET A 26 2.22 -2.06 -6.62
CA MET A 26 1.60 -1.48 -7.82
C MET A 26 1.84 0.03 -7.89
N PRO A 27 1.88 0.62 -9.10
CA PRO A 27 2.04 2.06 -9.24
C PRO A 27 0.79 2.82 -8.76
N TYR A 28 1.02 3.85 -7.95
CA TYR A 28 0.00 4.84 -7.56
C TYR A 28 0.38 6.18 -8.19
N TYR A 29 -0.48 6.70 -9.06
CA TYR A 29 -0.28 8.01 -9.68
C TYR A 29 -0.66 9.13 -8.72
N HIS A 30 -0.18 10.33 -9.01
CA HIS A 30 -0.49 11.55 -8.26
C HIS A 30 -0.96 12.64 -9.25
N PRO A 31 -2.03 13.41 -8.94
CA PRO A 31 -2.91 13.30 -7.76
C PRO A 31 -4.10 12.36 -8.01
N THR A 32 -4.30 11.34 -7.15
CA THR A 32 -5.43 10.41 -7.26
C THR A 32 -5.99 9.95 -5.91
N LEU A 33 -7.20 9.36 -5.90
CA LEU A 33 -7.85 8.89 -4.67
C LEU A 33 -7.27 7.57 -4.14
N GLU A 34 -6.63 6.80 -5.02
CA GLU A 34 -5.94 5.55 -4.70
C GLU A 34 -4.77 5.77 -3.73
N GLU A 35 -4.30 7.00 -3.57
CA GLU A 35 -3.33 7.36 -2.54
C GLU A 35 -3.86 7.17 -1.11
N GLY A 36 -5.15 7.41 -0.90
CA GLY A 36 -5.86 7.06 0.33
C GLY A 36 -5.89 5.55 0.55
N LEU A 37 -6.13 4.78 -0.52
CA LEU A 37 -6.06 3.32 -0.47
C LEU A 37 -4.64 2.82 -0.13
N ARG A 38 -3.60 3.40 -0.75
CA ARG A 38 -2.20 3.10 -0.43
C ARG A 38 -1.90 3.32 1.06
N THR A 39 -2.42 4.41 1.62
CA THR A 39 -2.26 4.73 3.05
C THR A 39 -2.92 3.67 3.93
N ALA A 40 -4.15 3.27 3.61
CA ALA A 40 -4.85 2.19 4.32
C ALA A 40 -4.11 0.85 4.21
N LEU A 41 -3.63 0.48 3.02
CA LEU A 41 -2.87 -0.75 2.80
C LEU A 41 -1.54 -0.77 3.59
N ARG A 42 -0.84 0.37 3.70
CA ARG A 42 0.35 0.49 4.56
C ARG A 42 0.02 0.27 6.03
N ALA A 43 -1.12 0.79 6.50
CA ALA A 43 -1.57 0.58 7.88
C ALA A 43 -1.86 -0.90 8.16
N ILE A 44 -2.45 -1.62 7.19
CA ILE A 44 -2.68 -3.06 7.27
C ILE A 44 -1.35 -3.82 7.22
N GLY A 45 -0.43 -3.44 6.32
CA GLY A 45 0.89 -4.08 6.20
C GLY A 45 1.68 -4.09 7.50
N ARG A 46 1.58 -3.05 8.32
CA ARG A 46 2.21 -2.97 9.66
C ARG A 46 1.65 -3.97 10.69
N GLN A 47 0.44 -4.48 10.47
CA GLN A 47 -0.20 -5.47 11.34
C GLN A 47 0.09 -6.92 10.90
N LEU A 48 0.70 -7.10 9.72
CA LEU A 48 1.04 -8.40 9.16
C LEU A 48 2.48 -8.79 9.53
N PRO A 49 2.80 -10.09 9.53
CA PRO A 49 4.19 -10.54 9.67
C PRO A 49 5.07 -9.93 8.56
N PRO A 50 6.35 -9.64 8.85
CA PRO A 50 7.24 -8.97 7.89
C PRO A 50 7.40 -9.78 6.60
N CYS A 51 7.21 -9.13 5.45
CA CYS A 51 7.41 -9.76 4.14
C CYS A 51 8.90 -9.77 3.77
N SER A 52 9.45 -10.95 3.46
CA SER A 52 10.90 -11.22 3.43
C SER A 52 11.67 -10.73 2.21
N ILE A 53 11.12 -9.87 1.35
CA ILE A 53 11.84 -9.25 0.24
C ILE A 53 11.67 -7.73 0.31
N SER A 54 12.55 -7.09 1.08
CA SER A 54 12.78 -5.63 1.07
C SER A 54 11.52 -4.76 1.17
N ASP A 55 10.66 -5.02 2.16
CA ASP A 55 9.56 -4.09 2.42
C ASP A 55 10.06 -2.91 3.26
N LEU A 56 10.49 -1.84 2.58
CA LEU A 56 10.82 -0.56 3.23
C LEU A 56 9.61 0.02 4.00
N ALA A 57 8.38 -0.44 3.74
CA ALA A 57 7.21 -0.03 4.52
C ALA A 57 7.23 -0.54 5.97
N GLY A 58 7.99 -1.61 6.24
CA GLY A 58 8.26 -2.12 7.59
C GLY A 58 9.50 -1.50 8.25
N CYS A 59 10.31 -0.75 7.50
CA CYS A 59 11.42 -0.01 8.08
C CYS A 59 10.85 1.16 8.89
N GLY A 60 11.19 1.24 10.18
CA GLY A 60 10.93 2.44 10.96
C GLY A 60 11.58 3.66 10.32
N SER A 61 11.16 4.87 10.69
CA SER A 61 11.89 6.07 10.28
C SER A 61 13.35 5.90 10.70
N MET A 62 14.25 5.77 9.74
CA MET A 62 15.66 5.99 10.00
C MET A 62 15.72 7.41 10.57
N GLY A 63 16.11 7.54 11.84
CA GLY A 63 16.29 8.82 12.53
C GLY A 63 17.47 9.57 11.95
N ALA A 64 17.41 9.86 10.66
CA ALA A 64 18.37 10.69 9.97
C ALA A 64 18.10 12.12 10.41
N GLU A 65 19.03 12.63 11.21
CA GLU A 65 19.12 13.99 11.76
C GLU A 65 19.13 15.11 10.70
N ALA A 66 19.01 14.76 9.42
CA ALA A 66 19.13 15.67 8.27
C ALA A 66 17.80 16.31 7.83
N LEU A 67 16.70 16.12 8.56
CA LEU A 67 15.38 16.71 8.25
C LEU A 67 14.84 17.62 9.36
N GLU A 68 15.70 18.09 10.27
CA GLU A 68 15.41 19.25 11.13
C GLU A 68 15.73 20.55 10.39
#